data_AF-A0A945NVK5-F1
#
_entry.id   AF-A0A945NVK5-F1
#
_cell.length_a   1.000
_cell.length_b   1.000
_cell.length_c   1.000
_cell.angle_alpha   90.00
_cell.angle_beta   90.00
_cell.angle_gamma   90.00
#
_symmetry.space_group_name_H-M   'P 1'
#
loop_
_entity.id
_entity.type
_entity.pdbx_description
1 polymer ?
#
loop_
_entity_poly.entity_id
_entity_poly.type
_entity_poly.pdbx_seq_one_letter_code
_entity_poly.pdbx_strand_id
1 'polypeptide(L)'
;MSDIERADIDDEVEILGGGVLGVVVESNWQVCEQLPAAGEEVAAAPRLTVDRECPNGEPETTEPEITEPETTEPETTEPEITFEEIEAWLNGEESEITPEEFEAWLEKQRSAEPLTIENNPEFAALMAGEVGDCTPQIGVFAKKYYNRKIEFDGNVANVAPHEDKNTRFDYLIYGDDYYLDENVYFGPRMKFEDVNPRDLNLIGDNVPANASAGDNFHI
;
A
#
# COMPACT_ATOMS: atom_id res chain seq x y z
N MET A 1 -27.95 17.38 3.93
CA MET A 1 -28.44 17.98 2.68
C MET A 1 -27.22 18.58 2.01
N SER A 2 -26.81 18.01 0.88
CA SER A 2 -25.64 18.48 0.15
C SER A 2 -25.96 19.82 -0.51
N ASP A 3 -24.95 20.63 -0.80
CA ASP A 3 -25.14 21.94 -1.46
C ASP A 3 -25.79 21.82 -2.85
N ILE A 4 -25.77 20.62 -3.44
CA ILE A 4 -26.41 20.26 -4.71
C ILE A 4 -27.95 20.29 -4.59
N GLU A 5 -28.52 19.78 -3.49
CA GLU A 5 -29.98 19.79 -3.27
C GLU A 5 -30.52 21.23 -3.07
N ARG A 6 -29.67 22.19 -2.70
CA ARG A 6 -30.03 23.60 -2.61
C ARG A 6 -30.05 24.32 -3.95
N ALA A 7 -29.54 23.70 -5.01
CA ALA A 7 -29.43 24.29 -6.35
C ALA A 7 -30.55 23.85 -7.32
N ASP A 8 -31.53 23.06 -6.87
CA ASP A 8 -32.67 22.58 -7.68
C ASP A 8 -32.23 21.78 -8.93
N ILE A 9 -31.13 21.02 -8.79
CA ILE A 9 -30.61 20.11 -9.82
C ILE A 9 -31.02 18.69 -9.42
N ASP A 10 -32.05 18.16 -10.09
CA ASP A 10 -32.59 16.81 -9.86
C ASP A 10 -31.88 15.71 -10.67
N ASP A 11 -30.91 16.07 -11.51
CA ASP A 11 -30.22 15.14 -12.42
C ASP A 11 -28.87 14.68 -11.86
N GLU A 12 -28.61 13.37 -12.01
CA GLU A 12 -27.39 12.68 -11.59
C GLU A 12 -26.16 13.23 -12.35
N VAL A 13 -25.07 13.51 -11.61
CA VAL A 13 -23.81 14.01 -12.17
C VAL A 13 -23.19 12.97 -13.12
N GLU A 14 -22.93 13.36 -14.36
CA GLU A 14 -22.29 12.49 -15.35
C GLU A 14 -20.76 12.67 -15.29
N ILE A 15 -20.06 11.62 -14.85
CA ILE A 15 -18.59 11.56 -14.77
C ILE A 15 -18.07 10.75 -15.97
N LEU A 16 -17.24 11.37 -16.81
CA LEU A 16 -16.60 10.71 -17.94
C LEU A 16 -15.10 10.57 -17.65
N GLY A 17 -14.66 9.37 -17.23
CA GLY A 17 -13.26 9.04 -16.95
C GLY A 17 -12.61 8.21 -18.05
N GLY A 18 -11.45 8.64 -18.53
CA GLY A 18 -10.63 7.97 -19.56
C GLY A 18 -9.74 6.82 -19.05
N GLY A 19 -10.13 6.15 -17.96
CA GLY A 19 -9.32 5.12 -17.31
C GLY A 19 -9.43 3.75 -17.99
N VAL A 20 -8.29 3.19 -18.37
CA VAL A 20 -8.15 1.79 -18.80
C VAL A 20 -8.67 0.86 -17.70
N LEU A 21 -9.47 -0.14 -18.12
CA LEU A 21 -10.08 -1.19 -17.29
C LEU A 21 -9.13 -1.76 -16.22
N GLY A 22 -9.52 -1.60 -14.95
CA GLY A 22 -9.04 -2.38 -13.81
C GLY A 22 -8.39 -1.52 -12.73
N VAL A 23 -9.03 -1.45 -11.56
CA VAL A 23 -8.61 -0.76 -10.32
C VAL A 23 -8.81 0.77 -10.33
N VAL A 24 -9.96 1.17 -9.81
CA VAL A 24 -10.30 2.56 -9.48
C VAL A 24 -9.68 2.88 -8.13
N VAL A 25 -8.51 3.54 -8.13
CA VAL A 25 -8.00 4.24 -6.93
C VAL A 25 -8.65 5.62 -6.92
N GLU A 26 -9.63 5.84 -6.04
CA GLU A 26 -10.45 7.06 -5.99
C GLU A 26 -9.68 8.30 -5.51
N SER A 27 -8.59 8.10 -4.78
CA SER A 27 -7.87 9.16 -4.05
C SER A 27 -6.91 10.03 -4.88
N ASN A 28 -6.69 9.73 -6.17
CA ASN A 28 -5.70 10.43 -7.02
C ASN A 28 -6.30 11.10 -8.26
N TRP A 29 -7.61 11.34 -8.31
CA TRP A 29 -8.25 12.03 -9.44
C TRP A 29 -8.36 13.53 -9.18
N GLN A 30 -7.99 14.34 -10.16
CA GLN A 30 -8.21 15.78 -10.17
C GLN A 30 -9.19 16.16 -11.28
N VAL A 31 -9.98 17.21 -11.04
CA VAL A 31 -10.92 17.76 -12.04
C VAL A 31 -10.14 18.58 -13.05
N CYS A 32 -10.08 18.09 -14.28
CA CYS A 32 -9.37 18.73 -15.37
C CYS A 32 -10.24 19.67 -16.18
N GLU A 33 -11.52 19.35 -16.33
CA GLU A 33 -12.48 20.22 -16.97
C GLU A 33 -13.84 20.10 -16.27
N GLN A 34 -14.54 21.23 -16.16
CA GLN A 34 -15.91 21.25 -15.68
C GLN A 34 -16.78 22.10 -16.61
N LEU A 35 -17.98 21.63 -16.89
CA LEU A 35 -18.98 22.36 -17.65
C LEU A 35 -20.28 22.44 -16.84
N PRO A 36 -20.84 23.64 -16.61
CA PRO A 36 -20.32 24.95 -17.00
C PRO A 36 -19.09 25.37 -16.17
N ALA A 37 -18.37 26.41 -16.63
CA ALA A 37 -17.13 26.82 -15.99
C ALA A 37 -17.34 27.35 -14.57
N ALA A 38 -16.28 27.38 -13.76
CA ALA A 38 -16.37 27.85 -12.39
C ALA A 38 -16.92 29.29 -12.33
N GLY A 39 -18.07 29.46 -11.67
CA GLY A 39 -18.75 30.76 -11.55
C GLY A 39 -19.78 31.06 -12.64
N GLU A 40 -20.00 30.15 -13.59
CA GLU A 40 -21.11 30.25 -14.55
C GLU A 40 -22.41 29.66 -14.00
N GLU A 41 -23.55 30.14 -14.51
CA GLU A 41 -24.87 29.64 -14.12
C GLU A 41 -25.10 28.22 -14.63
N VAL A 42 -25.54 27.33 -13.74
CA VAL A 42 -25.80 25.91 -14.05
C VAL A 42 -27.17 25.77 -14.70
N ALA A 43 -27.20 25.74 -16.03
CA ALA A 43 -28.42 25.60 -16.84
C ALA A 43 -28.73 24.15 -17.27
N ALA A 44 -27.82 23.21 -16.99
CA ALA A 44 -27.92 21.78 -17.29
C ALA A 44 -27.08 20.98 -16.28
N ALA A 45 -27.23 19.66 -16.26
CA ALA A 45 -26.45 18.78 -15.40
C ALA A 45 -24.94 19.05 -15.55
N PRO A 46 -24.21 19.29 -14.44
CA PRO A 46 -22.79 19.59 -14.50
C PRO A 46 -22.02 18.36 -14.98
N ARG A 47 -21.05 18.59 -15.86
CA ARG A 47 -20.15 17.56 -16.39
C ARG A 47 -18.75 17.79 -15.87
N LEU A 48 -18.15 16.74 -15.32
CA LEU A 48 -16.79 16.74 -14.81
C LEU A 48 -15.94 15.76 -15.61
N THR A 49 -14.81 16.23 -16.10
CA THR A 49 -13.75 15.40 -16.66
C THR A 49 -12.63 15.35 -15.64
N VAL A 50 -12.32 14.13 -15.19
CA VAL A 50 -11.28 13.87 -14.20
C VAL A 50 -10.16 13.06 -14.80
N ASP A 51 -8.92 13.39 -14.45
CA ASP A 51 -7.71 12.62 -14.80
C ASP A 51 -6.74 12.62 -13.61
N ARG A 52 -5.74 11.73 -13.63
CA ARG A 52 -4.64 11.74 -12.65
C ARG A 52 -3.72 12.94 -12.89
N GLU A 53 -3.52 13.31 -14.15
CA GLU A 53 -2.73 14.48 -14.56
C GLU A 53 -3.50 15.31 -15.58
N CYS A 54 -3.87 16.55 -15.24
CA CYS A 54 -4.56 17.41 -16.18
C CYS A 54 -3.61 17.94 -17.25
N PRO A 55 -3.95 17.81 -18.55
CA PRO A 55 -3.14 18.38 -19.60
C PRO A 55 -3.18 19.91 -19.48
N ASN A 56 -2.04 20.52 -19.13
CA ASN A 56 -1.86 21.97 -19.23
C ASN A 56 -2.03 22.37 -20.69
N GLY A 57 -3.11 23.06 -21.01
CA GLY A 57 -3.57 23.28 -22.37
C GLY A 57 -2.60 24.05 -23.27
N GLU A 58 -2.14 23.39 -24.33
CA GLU A 58 -2.20 23.86 -25.72
C GLU A 58 -2.08 22.64 -26.68
N PRO A 59 -2.68 22.68 -27.89
CA PRO A 59 -2.98 21.49 -28.69
C PRO A 59 -1.89 21.10 -29.70
N GLU A 60 -2.09 19.88 -30.23
CA GLU A 60 -1.48 19.24 -31.40
C GLU A 60 -0.24 18.35 -31.19
N THR A 61 -0.53 17.04 -31.29
CA THR A 61 0.05 16.12 -32.26
C THR A 61 1.51 16.34 -32.64
N THR A 62 2.41 15.56 -32.03
CA THR A 62 3.29 14.66 -32.80
C THR A 62 3.93 13.66 -31.84
N GLU A 63 3.81 12.39 -32.17
CA GLU A 63 4.65 11.31 -31.69
C GLU A 63 6.13 11.61 -31.97
N PRO A 64 7.01 11.47 -30.97
CA PRO A 64 8.37 11.03 -31.20
C PRO A 64 8.54 9.65 -30.56
N GLU A 65 8.56 8.62 -31.40
CA GLU A 65 9.46 7.50 -31.20
C GLU A 65 10.87 8.09 -30.99
N ILE A 66 11.52 7.81 -29.86
CA ILE A 66 12.99 7.74 -29.68
C ILE A 66 13.30 7.36 -28.21
N THR A 67 13.71 6.10 -28.10
CA THR A 67 14.72 5.50 -27.20
C THR A 67 14.68 5.81 -25.70
N GLU A 68 14.36 4.75 -24.95
CA GLU A 68 14.89 4.50 -23.60
C GLU A 68 16.33 5.00 -23.48
N PRO A 69 16.67 5.80 -22.44
CA PRO A 69 18.05 5.83 -22.00
C PRO A 69 18.34 4.46 -21.38
N GLU A 70 19.24 3.71 -22.01
CA GLU A 70 19.96 2.64 -21.32
C GLU A 70 20.60 3.25 -20.08
N THR A 71 19.96 3.03 -18.93
CA THR A 71 20.63 3.14 -17.64
C THR A 71 21.56 1.95 -17.57
N THR A 72 22.78 2.14 -18.10
CA THR A 72 23.95 1.32 -17.74
C THR A 72 24.20 1.49 -16.24
N GLU A 73 23.45 0.74 -15.45
CA GLU A 73 23.86 0.33 -14.12
C GLU A 73 25.06 -0.60 -14.31
N PRO A 74 26.17 -0.43 -13.55
CA PRO A 74 27.31 -1.32 -13.70
C PRO A 74 26.88 -2.73 -13.32
N GLU A 75 26.83 -3.63 -14.30
CA GLU A 75 26.75 -5.08 -14.06
C GLU A 75 27.92 -5.48 -13.16
N THR A 76 27.62 -5.52 -11.87
CA THR A 76 28.41 -6.26 -10.91
C THR A 76 28.00 -7.71 -11.12
N THR A 77 28.85 -8.46 -11.82
CA THR A 77 28.71 -9.90 -12.07
C THR A 77 28.90 -10.70 -10.78
N GLU A 78 28.05 -10.46 -9.79
CA GLU A 78 27.79 -11.34 -8.67
C GLU A 78 26.59 -12.21 -9.07
N PRO A 79 26.59 -13.54 -8.85
CA PRO A 79 25.41 -14.34 -9.14
C PRO A 79 24.27 -13.83 -8.25
N GLU A 80 23.35 -13.03 -8.80
CA GLU A 80 22.15 -12.65 -8.08
C GLU A 80 21.28 -13.89 -7.95
N ILE A 81 21.22 -14.41 -6.72
CA ILE A 81 20.30 -15.48 -6.32
C ILE A 81 18.89 -15.08 -6.77
N THR A 82 18.23 -15.97 -7.52
CA THR A 82 16.90 -15.68 -8.06
C THR A 82 15.84 -15.80 -6.96
N PHE A 83 14.71 -15.13 -7.17
CA PHE A 83 13.58 -15.25 -6.25
C PHE A 83 13.04 -16.69 -6.15
N GLU A 84 13.05 -17.44 -7.27
CA GLU A 84 12.61 -18.84 -7.29
C GLU A 84 13.47 -19.73 -6.38
N GLU A 85 14.79 -19.51 -6.35
CA GLU A 85 15.71 -20.24 -5.48
C GLU A 85 15.51 -19.90 -3.99
N ILE A 86 15.29 -18.62 -3.67
CA ILE A 86 14.94 -18.18 -2.31
C ILE A 86 13.62 -18.79 -1.86
N GLU A 87 12.61 -18.79 -2.72
CA GLU A 87 11.31 -19.39 -2.43
C GLU A 87 11.44 -20.89 -2.17
N ALA A 88 12.18 -21.62 -3.01
CA ALA A 88 12.45 -23.04 -2.81
C ALA A 88 13.13 -23.29 -1.45
N TRP A 89 14.14 -22.50 -1.10
CA TRP A 89 14.83 -22.60 0.19
C TRP A 89 13.89 -22.36 1.38
N LEU A 90 13.08 -21.30 1.34
CA LEU A 90 12.11 -20.99 2.39
C LEU A 90 11.05 -22.08 2.57
N ASN A 91 10.71 -22.80 1.49
CA ASN A 91 9.78 -23.91 1.51
C ASN A 91 10.42 -25.25 1.94
N GLY A 92 11.75 -25.29 2.11
CA GLY A 92 12.50 -26.52 2.39
C GLY A 92 12.60 -27.46 1.18
N GLU A 93 12.47 -26.91 -0.03
CA GLU A 93 12.62 -27.62 -1.30
C GLU A 93 14.10 -27.67 -1.72
N GLU A 94 14.42 -28.55 -2.67
CA GLU A 94 15.77 -28.62 -3.23
C GLU A 94 16.10 -27.32 -3.97
N SER A 95 17.19 -26.67 -3.59
CA SER A 95 17.69 -25.43 -4.18
C SER A 95 19.21 -25.49 -4.29
N GLU A 96 19.77 -24.75 -5.25
CA GLU A 96 21.21 -24.71 -5.49
C GLU A 96 21.95 -23.75 -4.56
N ILE A 97 21.21 -22.97 -3.76
CA ILE A 97 21.78 -21.98 -2.86
C ILE A 97 22.38 -22.64 -1.62
N THR A 98 23.47 -22.07 -1.14
CA THR A 98 24.13 -22.47 0.10
C THR A 98 23.57 -21.68 1.30
N PRO A 99 23.73 -22.18 2.55
CA PRO A 99 23.40 -21.40 3.73
C PRO A 99 24.10 -20.04 3.79
N GLU A 100 25.35 -19.95 3.30
CA GLU A 100 26.13 -18.70 3.31
C GLU A 100 25.55 -17.66 2.34
N GLU A 101 25.12 -18.10 1.16
CA GLU A 101 24.42 -17.27 0.17
C GLU A 101 23.06 -16.80 0.69
N PHE A 102 22.32 -17.68 1.36
CA PHE A 102 21.05 -17.29 1.98
C PHE A 102 21.24 -16.28 3.11
N GLU A 103 22.23 -16.45 3.98
CA GLU A 103 22.55 -15.46 5.03
C GLU A 103 23.03 -14.13 4.44
N ALA A 104 23.80 -14.15 3.36
CA ALA A 104 24.19 -12.93 2.65
C ALA A 104 22.96 -12.20 2.06
N TRP A 105 22.02 -12.97 1.48
CA TRP A 105 20.75 -12.43 1.01
C TRP A 105 19.92 -11.83 2.16
N LEU A 106 19.80 -12.52 3.30
CA LEU A 106 19.09 -12.01 4.49
C LEU A 106 19.68 -10.70 4.99
N GLU A 107 21.01 -10.56 5.00
CA GLU A 107 21.68 -9.32 5.40
C GLU A 107 21.45 -8.20 4.38
N LYS A 108 21.43 -8.50 3.07
CA LYS A 108 21.01 -7.54 2.03
C LYS A 108 19.58 -7.05 2.28
N GLN A 109 18.65 -7.94 2.61
CA GLN A 109 17.26 -7.56 2.93
C GLN A 109 17.17 -6.68 4.19
N ARG A 110 17.90 -7.05 5.26
CA ARG A 110 17.87 -6.38 6.57
C ARG A 110 18.49 -4.98 6.53
N SER A 111 19.54 -4.80 5.72
CA SER A 111 20.34 -3.58 5.66
C SER A 111 19.80 -2.52 4.70
N ALA A 112 19.02 -2.91 3.70
CA ALA A 112 18.42 -1.95 2.78
C ALA A 112 17.27 -1.15 3.47
N GLU A 113 16.84 -0.05 2.86
CA GLU A 113 15.82 0.85 3.43
C GLU A 113 14.47 0.16 3.70
N PRO A 114 13.68 0.52 4.72
CA PRO A 114 12.36 -0.08 4.92
C PRO A 114 11.46 0.04 3.68
N LEU A 115 10.63 -0.97 3.43
CA LEU A 115 9.58 -0.87 2.41
C LEU A 115 8.44 0.00 2.94
N THR A 116 8.08 1.02 2.18
CA THR A 116 6.94 1.89 2.44
C THR A 116 5.98 1.82 1.27
N ILE A 117 4.75 2.28 1.47
CA ILE A 117 3.76 2.43 0.39
C ILE A 117 4.25 3.39 -0.72
N GLU A 118 5.20 4.28 -0.40
CA GLU A 118 5.73 5.27 -1.32
C GLU A 118 6.86 4.69 -2.20
N ASN A 119 7.70 3.81 -1.64
CA ASN A 119 8.88 3.30 -2.33
C ASN A 119 8.69 1.91 -2.95
N ASN A 120 7.55 1.25 -2.71
CA ASN A 120 7.28 -0.08 -3.23
C ASN A 120 5.82 -0.26 -3.69
N PRO A 121 5.57 -0.36 -5.00
CA PRO A 121 4.21 -0.46 -5.54
C PRO A 121 3.52 -1.80 -5.20
N GLU A 122 4.27 -2.89 -5.01
CA GLU A 122 3.69 -4.18 -4.59
C GLU A 122 3.18 -4.13 -3.16
N PHE A 123 3.94 -3.47 -2.27
CA PHE A 123 3.52 -3.23 -0.89
C PHE A 123 2.35 -2.25 -0.85
N ALA A 124 2.36 -1.19 -1.66
CA ALA A 124 1.24 -0.28 -1.78
C ALA A 124 -0.06 -1.01 -2.22
N ALA A 125 0.00 -1.82 -3.28
CA ALA A 125 -1.13 -2.60 -3.77
C ALA A 125 -1.62 -3.63 -2.74
N LEU A 126 -0.68 -4.25 -2.02
CA LEU A 126 -0.99 -5.15 -0.92
C LEU A 126 -1.77 -4.42 0.18
N MET A 127 -1.29 -3.25 0.63
CA MET A 127 -1.91 -2.44 1.68
C MET A 127 -3.25 -1.83 1.26
N ALA A 128 -3.42 -1.50 -0.02
CA ALA A 128 -4.69 -1.06 -0.60
C ALA A 128 -5.74 -2.19 -0.74
N GLY A 129 -5.37 -3.44 -0.41
CA GLY A 129 -6.29 -4.58 -0.47
C GLY A 129 -6.58 -5.08 -1.88
N GLU A 130 -5.85 -4.62 -2.91
CA GLU A 130 -6.03 -5.03 -4.30
C GLU A 130 -5.82 -6.54 -4.50
N VAL A 131 -4.95 -7.10 -3.66
CA VAL A 131 -4.56 -8.51 -3.67
C VAL A 131 -5.60 -9.41 -2.99
N GLY A 132 -6.57 -8.81 -2.28
CA GLY A 132 -7.57 -9.51 -1.48
C GLY A 132 -6.98 -10.19 -0.24
N ASP A 133 -7.82 -10.39 0.77
CA ASP A 133 -7.40 -11.03 2.02
C ASP A 133 -7.29 -12.56 1.88
N CYS A 134 -6.35 -13.18 2.58
CA CYS A 134 -6.10 -14.62 2.60
C CYS A 134 -5.81 -15.25 1.22
N THR A 135 -5.19 -14.51 0.30
CA THR A 135 -4.81 -15.00 -1.03
C THR A 135 -3.35 -15.49 -1.08
N PRO A 136 -3.00 -16.42 -2.00
CA PRO A 136 -1.62 -16.92 -2.14
C PRO A 136 -0.58 -15.82 -2.42
N GLN A 137 -1.00 -14.71 -3.02
CA GLN A 137 -0.17 -13.58 -3.37
C GLN A 137 0.42 -12.88 -2.12
N ILE A 138 -0.27 -12.91 -0.98
CA ILE A 138 0.29 -12.44 0.30
C ILE A 138 1.53 -13.26 0.66
N GLY A 139 1.47 -14.59 0.45
CA GLY A 139 2.61 -15.49 0.66
C GLY A 139 3.77 -15.23 -0.30
N VAL A 140 3.46 -14.93 -1.57
CA VAL A 140 4.48 -14.57 -2.57
C VAL A 140 5.20 -13.28 -2.15
N PHE A 141 4.45 -12.24 -1.77
CA PHE A 141 5.02 -10.99 -1.26
C PHE A 141 5.90 -11.23 -0.03
N ALA A 142 5.39 -11.98 0.96
CA ALA A 142 6.10 -12.27 2.21
C ALA A 142 7.42 -13.02 1.97
N LYS A 143 7.46 -13.94 1.00
CA LYS A 143 8.70 -14.65 0.62
C LYS A 143 9.68 -13.72 -0.09
N LYS A 144 9.19 -12.91 -1.03
CA LYS A 144 10.00 -11.99 -1.83
C LYS A 144 10.74 -10.97 -0.97
N TYR A 145 10.06 -10.47 0.05
CA TYR A 145 10.59 -9.49 0.99
C TYR A 145 10.85 -10.11 2.36
N TYR A 146 11.13 -11.40 2.43
CA TYR A 146 11.40 -12.05 3.70
C TYR A 146 12.63 -11.41 4.37
N ASN A 147 12.51 -11.12 5.68
CA ASN A 147 13.52 -10.41 6.47
C ASN A 147 13.82 -8.95 6.03
N ARG A 148 13.01 -8.40 5.11
CA ARG A 148 12.96 -6.97 4.81
C ARG A 148 12.14 -6.25 5.89
N LYS A 149 12.60 -5.07 6.32
CA LYS A 149 11.76 -4.20 7.16
C LYS A 149 10.65 -3.59 6.32
N ILE A 150 9.46 -3.47 6.89
CA ILE A 150 8.35 -2.69 6.35
C ILE A 150 8.09 -1.53 7.29
N GLU A 151 7.62 -0.41 6.75
CA GLU A 151 7.27 0.80 7.49
C GLU A 151 5.93 1.33 6.96
N PHE A 152 4.98 1.52 7.87
CA PHE A 152 3.63 1.96 7.54
C PHE A 152 2.87 2.46 8.76
N ASP A 153 1.83 3.26 8.53
CA ASP A 153 0.87 3.63 9.57
C ASP A 153 -0.17 2.51 9.75
N GLY A 154 -0.37 2.09 10.99
CA GLY A 154 -1.28 0.99 11.31
C GLY A 154 -2.04 1.16 12.61
N ASN A 155 -3.17 0.47 12.70
CA ASN A 155 -4.04 0.46 13.87
C ASN A 155 -4.03 -0.91 14.55
N VAL A 156 -4.01 -0.91 15.88
CA VAL A 156 -4.23 -2.12 16.68
C VAL A 156 -5.71 -2.46 16.66
N ALA A 157 -6.11 -3.39 15.81
CA ALA A 157 -7.50 -3.81 15.67
C ALA A 157 -7.99 -4.67 16.84
N ASN A 158 -7.09 -5.51 17.40
CA ASN A 158 -7.41 -6.37 18.53
C ASN A 158 -6.15 -6.75 19.31
N VAL A 159 -6.31 -6.99 20.61
CA VAL A 159 -5.28 -7.52 21.49
C VAL A 159 -5.86 -8.70 22.26
N ALA A 160 -5.25 -9.86 22.13
CA ALA A 160 -5.66 -11.07 22.85
C ALA A 160 -4.47 -11.66 23.63
N PRO A 161 -4.69 -12.27 24.81
CA PRO A 161 -3.68 -13.10 25.44
C PRO A 161 -3.20 -14.18 24.48
N HIS A 162 -1.89 -14.39 24.40
CA HIS A 162 -1.32 -15.48 23.61
C HIS A 162 -1.50 -16.78 24.38
N GLU A 163 -2.38 -17.64 23.88
CA GLU A 163 -2.78 -18.90 24.51
C GLU A 163 -3.24 -18.69 25.98
N ASP A 164 -2.57 -19.31 26.95
CA ASP A 164 -2.84 -19.20 28.39
C ASP A 164 -1.89 -18.25 29.13
N LYS A 165 -1.09 -17.47 28.39
CA LYS A 165 -0.08 -16.57 28.97
C LYS A 165 -0.70 -15.23 29.36
N ASN A 166 -0.40 -14.75 30.57
CA ASN A 166 -0.90 -13.46 31.09
C ASN A 166 -0.02 -12.25 30.74
N THR A 167 1.17 -12.48 30.17
CA THR A 167 2.17 -11.45 29.89
C THR A 167 2.59 -11.39 28.42
N ARG A 168 1.91 -12.16 27.57
CA ARG A 168 2.22 -12.31 26.16
C ARG A 168 0.93 -12.18 25.39
N PHE A 169 0.96 -11.45 24.30
CA PHE A 169 -0.24 -11.07 23.57
C PHE A 169 -0.02 -11.22 22.08
N ASP A 170 -1.13 -11.46 21.41
CA ASP A 170 -1.27 -11.37 19.96
C ASP A 170 -1.91 -10.02 19.64
N TYR A 171 -1.20 -9.19 18.86
CA TYR A 171 -1.68 -7.88 18.40
C TYR A 171 -2.05 -7.99 16.93
N LEU A 172 -3.35 -7.88 16.62
CA LEU A 172 -3.84 -7.78 15.26
C LEU A 172 -3.68 -6.35 14.77
N ILE A 173 -2.98 -6.16 13.67
CA ILE A 173 -2.68 -4.86 13.07
C ILE A 173 -3.36 -4.76 11.71
N TYR A 174 -4.06 -3.64 11.51
CA TYR A 174 -4.60 -3.21 10.24
C TYR A 174 -3.76 -2.08 9.67
N GLY A 175 -3.67 -1.98 8.34
CA GLY A 175 -3.05 -0.84 7.68
C GLY A 175 -3.95 0.39 7.70
N ASP A 176 -3.31 1.55 7.59
CA ASP A 176 -3.91 2.89 7.59
C ASP A 176 -4.40 3.39 8.96
N ASP A 177 -4.63 4.70 9.04
CA ASP A 177 -5.34 5.34 10.14
C ASP A 177 -6.79 4.87 10.12
N TYR A 178 -7.15 4.03 11.08
CA TYR A 178 -8.50 3.53 11.26
C TYR A 178 -9.48 4.70 11.50
N TYR A 179 -10.02 5.28 10.43
CA TYR A 179 -11.11 6.24 10.52
C TYR A 179 -12.41 5.49 10.85
N LEU A 180 -12.83 5.68 12.09
CA LEU A 180 -13.94 5.07 12.81
C LEU A 180 -15.35 5.17 12.18
N ASP A 181 -15.52 5.64 10.94
CA ASP A 181 -16.87 5.85 10.37
C ASP A 181 -17.41 4.62 9.62
N GLU A 182 -16.55 3.82 8.99
CA GLU A 182 -17.02 2.71 8.17
C GLU A 182 -16.11 1.50 8.43
N ASN A 183 -16.67 0.30 8.64
CA ASN A 183 -15.91 -0.95 8.87
C ASN A 183 -15.13 -1.39 7.62
N VAL A 184 -14.38 -0.47 7.02
CA VAL A 184 -13.68 -0.62 5.76
C VAL A 184 -12.23 -0.81 6.12
N TYR A 185 -11.79 -2.05 5.97
CA TYR A 185 -10.43 -2.45 6.20
C TYR A 185 -9.80 -2.81 4.85
N PHE A 186 -8.61 -2.27 4.60
CA PHE A 186 -7.82 -2.56 3.40
C PHE A 186 -6.51 -3.26 3.77
N GLY A 187 -6.12 -4.19 2.91
CA GLY A 187 -4.85 -4.91 3.01
C GLY A 187 -4.86 -6.20 3.84
N PRO A 188 -3.67 -6.77 4.10
CA PRO A 188 -3.51 -8.07 4.76
C PRO A 188 -3.51 -7.92 6.28
N ARG A 189 -4.21 -8.84 6.97
CA ARG A 189 -4.24 -8.86 8.43
C ARG A 189 -2.89 -9.24 8.98
N MET A 190 -2.18 -8.28 9.55
CA MET A 190 -0.85 -8.48 10.13
C MET A 190 -0.97 -8.79 11.62
N LYS A 191 -0.05 -9.59 12.17
CA LYS A 191 -0.07 -9.94 13.59
C LYS A 191 1.33 -9.96 14.18
N PHE A 192 1.51 -9.28 15.31
CA PHE A 192 2.61 -9.58 16.22
C PHE A 192 2.14 -10.69 17.15
N GLU A 193 2.71 -11.88 17.04
CA GLU A 193 2.33 -13.04 17.86
C GLU A 193 3.27 -13.23 19.05
N ASP A 194 2.71 -13.66 20.19
CA ASP A 194 3.48 -14.00 21.39
C ASP A 194 4.45 -12.89 21.83
N VAL A 195 3.95 -11.66 21.95
CA VAL A 195 4.78 -10.48 22.24
C VAL A 195 4.48 -9.95 23.65
N ASN A 196 5.51 -9.67 24.46
CA ASN A 196 5.30 -8.88 25.68
C ASN A 196 5.12 -7.40 25.29
N PRO A 197 4.30 -6.59 25.97
CA PRO A 197 4.15 -5.18 25.62
C PRO A 197 5.47 -4.40 25.54
N ARG A 198 6.51 -4.81 26.30
CA ARG A 198 7.85 -4.22 26.24
C ARG A 198 8.66 -4.62 25.00
N ASP A 199 8.36 -5.77 24.42
CA ASP A 199 9.03 -6.30 23.23
C ASP A 199 8.63 -5.52 21.96
N LEU A 200 7.51 -4.77 22.00
CA LEU A 200 7.10 -3.86 20.93
C LEU A 200 8.07 -2.69 20.73
N ASN A 201 8.94 -2.40 21.71
CA ASN A 201 9.94 -1.34 21.65
C ASN A 201 9.38 0.03 21.20
N LEU A 202 8.15 0.35 21.60
CA LEU A 202 7.49 1.61 21.27
C LEU A 202 8.34 2.80 21.75
N ILE A 203 8.46 3.82 20.89
CA ILE A 203 9.22 5.05 21.14
C ILE A 203 8.34 6.27 20.91
N GLY A 204 8.73 7.42 21.49
CA GLY A 204 8.02 8.69 21.36
C GLY A 204 7.62 9.32 22.70
N ASP A 205 6.97 10.48 22.64
CA ASP A 205 6.64 11.27 23.83
C ASP A 205 5.44 10.70 24.63
N ASN A 206 4.57 9.92 23.98
CA ASN A 206 3.32 9.40 24.56
C ASN A 206 3.24 7.86 24.49
N VAL A 207 4.34 7.16 24.79
CA VAL A 207 4.36 5.69 24.77
C VAL A 207 3.42 5.13 25.85
N PRO A 208 2.37 4.37 25.48
CA PRO A 208 1.44 3.81 26.45
C PRO A 208 2.12 2.68 27.25
N ALA A 209 1.65 2.45 28.48
CA ALA A 209 2.15 1.34 29.30
C ALA A 209 1.83 -0.03 28.69
N ASN A 210 0.75 -0.13 27.92
CA ASN A 210 0.38 -1.28 27.11
C ASN A 210 -0.30 -0.79 25.82
N ALA A 211 0.03 -1.40 24.69
CA ALA A 211 -0.75 -1.29 23.47
C ALA A 211 -2.13 -1.93 23.63
N SER A 212 -3.16 -1.25 23.16
CA SER A 212 -4.58 -1.64 23.27
C SER A 212 -5.28 -1.50 21.93
N ALA A 213 -6.42 -2.18 21.78
CA ALA A 213 -7.24 -2.01 20.58
C ALA A 213 -7.66 -0.54 20.40
N GLY A 214 -7.53 -0.02 19.18
CA GLY A 214 -7.76 1.37 18.82
C GLY A 214 -6.51 2.26 18.86
N ASP A 215 -5.37 1.78 19.37
CA ASP A 215 -4.12 2.54 19.29
C ASP A 215 -3.61 2.59 17.85
N ASN A 216 -3.15 3.76 17.42
CA ASN A 216 -2.48 3.96 16.14
C ASN A 216 -0.96 3.99 16.35
N PHE A 217 -0.23 3.26 15.52
CA PHE A 217 1.23 3.21 15.50
C PHE A 217 1.75 3.58 14.12
N HIS A 218 2.85 4.31 14.11
CA HIS A 218 3.78 4.28 13.00
C HIS A 218 4.73 3.11 13.27
N ILE A 219 4.69 2.09 12.41
CA ILE A 219 5.42 0.82 12.54
C ILE A 219 6.67 0.88 11.68
#